data_AF-A0A178A9Z8-F1
#
_entry.id   AF-A0A178A9Z8-F1
#
_cell.length_a   1.000
_cell.length_b   1.000
_cell.length_c   1.000
_cell.angle_alpha   90.00
_cell.angle_beta   90.00
_cell.angle_gamma   90.00
#
_symmetry.space_group_name_H-M   'P 1'
#
loop_
_entity.id
_entity.type
_entity.pdbx_description
1 polymer ?
#
loop_
_entity_poly.entity_id
_entity_poly.type
_entity_poly.pdbx_seq_one_letter_code
_entity_poly.pdbx_strand_id
1 'polypeptide(L)'
;MAPHLSHIALNIPRNGTWPLDTLDIIASLPELSTADIYMNIQSECAQQRPNTEMMSFATRRAWEGQCDGEDQYQKPIISKAGAEKMFGHMREVKSGVELRNVTFYVGDWTRPWDGPLYFPDWFDGKREQVTCSLDNKIDEGWCVVEKPWWDWDDDMDD
;
A
#
# COMPACT_ATOMS: atom_id res chain seq x y z
N MET A 1 -9.57 -18.97 -17.77
CA MET A 1 -10.00 -17.67 -17.21
C MET A 1 -11.20 -17.92 -16.32
N ALA A 2 -11.34 -17.20 -15.20
CA ALA A 2 -12.44 -17.35 -14.26
C ALA A 2 -13.55 -16.35 -14.64
N PRO A 3 -14.59 -16.77 -15.40
CA PRO A 3 -15.59 -15.84 -15.94
C PRO A 3 -16.45 -15.20 -14.87
N HIS A 4 -16.56 -15.84 -13.70
CA HIS A 4 -17.39 -15.40 -12.57
C HIS A 4 -16.61 -14.81 -11.40
N LEU A 5 -15.46 -14.18 -11.68
CA LEU A 5 -14.62 -13.60 -10.65
C LEU A 5 -15.22 -12.28 -10.17
N SER A 6 -15.89 -12.29 -9.01
CA SER A 6 -16.50 -11.11 -8.40
C SER A 6 -15.58 -10.33 -7.48
N HIS A 7 -14.55 -10.99 -6.95
CA HIS A 7 -13.57 -10.43 -6.02
C HIS A 7 -12.16 -10.89 -6.38
N ILE A 8 -11.20 -10.00 -6.27
CA ILE A 8 -9.79 -10.31 -6.45
C ILE A 8 -8.94 -9.64 -5.37
N ALA A 9 -7.97 -10.37 -4.84
CA ALA A 9 -6.96 -9.85 -3.94
C ALA A 9 -5.59 -10.09 -4.57
N LEU A 10 -4.78 -9.05 -4.76
CA LEU A 10 -3.46 -9.19 -5.38
C LEU A 10 -2.45 -8.17 -4.88
N ASN A 11 -1.18 -8.56 -4.94
CA ASN A 11 -0.05 -7.67 -4.69
C ASN A 11 0.44 -7.08 -6.01
N ILE A 12 0.46 -5.75 -6.11
CA ILE A 12 0.90 -5.01 -7.29
C ILE A 12 2.21 -4.29 -6.96
N PRO A 13 3.35 -4.69 -7.58
CA PRO A 13 4.58 -3.94 -7.44
C PRO A 13 4.44 -2.56 -8.10
N ARG A 14 5.10 -1.56 -7.52
CA ARG A 14 5.14 -0.20 -8.07
C ARG A 14 6.59 0.15 -8.38
N ASN A 15 6.82 0.77 -9.53
CA ASN A 15 8.15 1.20 -9.99
C ASN A 15 8.24 2.73 -10.07
N GLY A 16 7.91 3.43 -8.98
CA GLY A 16 7.96 4.91 -8.92
C GLY A 16 6.75 5.65 -9.51
N THR A 17 5.77 4.92 -10.07
CA THR A 17 4.54 5.48 -10.66
C THR A 17 3.32 4.67 -10.24
N TRP A 18 2.12 5.20 -10.52
CA TRP A 18 0.88 4.44 -10.35
C TRP A 18 0.81 3.30 -11.38
N PRO A 19 0.44 2.08 -10.98
CA PRO A 19 0.42 0.91 -11.87
C PRO A 19 -0.84 0.90 -12.76
N LEU A 20 -1.11 2.00 -13.48
CA LEU A 20 -2.35 2.24 -14.23
C LEU A 20 -2.66 1.10 -15.21
N ASP A 21 -1.67 0.63 -15.99
CA ASP A 21 -1.86 -0.48 -16.93
C ASP A 21 -2.34 -1.77 -16.23
N THR A 22 -1.87 -2.03 -15.01
CA THR A 22 -2.31 -3.20 -14.23
C THR A 22 -3.72 -2.98 -13.69
N LEU A 23 -4.05 -1.76 -13.27
CA LEU A 23 -5.39 -1.38 -12.83
C LEU A 23 -6.41 -1.49 -13.98
N ASP A 24 -6.02 -1.16 -15.20
CA ASP A 24 -6.85 -1.32 -16.41
C ASP A 24 -7.17 -2.78 -16.68
N ILE A 25 -6.17 -3.67 -16.57
CA ILE A 25 -6.37 -5.10 -16.72
C ILE A 25 -7.35 -5.63 -15.66
N ILE A 26 -7.21 -5.20 -14.41
CA ILE A 26 -8.13 -5.59 -13.32
C ILE A 26 -9.54 -5.06 -13.60
N ALA A 27 -9.67 -3.80 -14.01
CA ALA A 27 -10.94 -3.17 -14.35
C ALA A 27 -11.59 -3.82 -15.58
N SER A 28 -10.82 -4.39 -16.50
CA SER A 28 -11.37 -5.09 -17.68
C SER A 28 -12.09 -6.40 -17.34
N LEU A 29 -11.96 -6.93 -16.12
CA LEU A 29 -12.62 -8.16 -15.70
C LEU A 29 -14.14 -7.92 -15.55
N PRO A 30 -14.99 -8.58 -16.36
CA PRO A 30 -16.39 -8.15 -16.54
C PRO A 30 -17.27 -8.32 -15.31
N GLU A 31 -17.07 -9.40 -14.53
CA GLU A 31 -17.89 -9.68 -13.34
C GLU A 31 -17.27 -9.16 -12.04
N LEU A 32 -16.09 -8.54 -12.11
CA LEU A 32 -15.39 -8.04 -10.93
C LEU A 32 -16.13 -6.83 -10.35
N SER A 33 -16.55 -6.95 -9.09
CA SER A 33 -17.24 -5.90 -8.34
C SER A 33 -16.43 -5.37 -7.16
N THR A 34 -15.45 -6.15 -6.67
CA THR A 34 -14.60 -5.75 -5.54
C THR A 34 -13.14 -6.13 -5.76
N ALA A 35 -12.20 -5.34 -5.23
CA ALA A 35 -10.77 -5.65 -5.32
C ALA A 35 -9.99 -5.21 -4.08
N ASP A 36 -9.07 -6.06 -3.63
CA ASP A 36 -8.08 -5.74 -2.60
C ASP A 36 -6.69 -5.68 -3.24
N ILE A 37 -6.10 -4.49 -3.23
CA ILE A 37 -4.84 -4.21 -3.91
C ILE A 37 -3.79 -3.90 -2.85
N TYR A 38 -2.84 -4.81 -2.72
CA TYR A 38 -1.69 -4.68 -1.83
C TYR A 38 -0.54 -4.02 -2.59
N MET A 39 0.10 -3.03 -1.99
CA MET A 39 1.21 -2.29 -2.57
C MET A 39 2.30 -2.04 -1.54
N ASN A 40 3.56 -2.11 -1.98
CA ASN A 40 4.69 -1.83 -1.10
C ASN A 40 4.75 -0.34 -0.74
N ILE A 41 5.02 -0.03 0.53
CA ILE A 41 5.34 1.34 0.98
C ILE A 41 6.83 1.64 0.87
N GLN A 42 7.69 0.61 0.91
CA GLN A 42 9.14 0.77 0.91
C GLN A 42 9.66 1.13 -0.47
N SER A 43 10.56 2.12 -0.55
CA SER A 43 11.28 2.43 -1.77
C SER A 43 12.22 1.28 -2.17
N GLU A 44 12.60 1.21 -3.44
CA GLU A 44 13.58 0.21 -3.91
C GLU A 44 14.91 0.30 -3.12
N CYS A 45 15.31 1.52 -2.74
CA CYS A 45 16.50 1.69 -1.93
C CYS A 45 16.32 1.15 -0.50
N ALA A 46 15.16 1.40 0.11
CA ALA A 46 14.86 0.88 1.44
C ALA A 46 14.82 -0.66 1.44
N GLN A 47 14.31 -1.28 0.37
CA GLN A 47 14.32 -2.74 0.20
C GLN A 47 15.74 -3.32 0.03
N GLN A 48 16.68 -2.54 -0.50
CA GLN A 48 18.08 -2.94 -0.64
C GLN A 48 18.90 -2.73 0.63
N ARG A 49 18.35 -2.02 1.63
CA ARG A 49 19.03 -1.75 2.88
C ARG A 49 19.26 -3.09 3.62
N PRO A 50 20.51 -3.43 3.95
CA PRO A 50 20.79 -4.61 4.75
C PRO A 50 20.14 -4.48 6.12
N ASN A 51 19.67 -5.60 6.69
CA ASN A 51 19.13 -5.62 8.03
C ASN A 51 20.15 -5.01 9.01
N THR A 52 19.74 -3.93 9.70
CA THR A 52 20.56 -3.13 10.61
C THR A 52 21.18 -3.96 11.73
N GLU A 53 20.52 -5.04 12.15
CA GLU A 53 20.99 -5.99 13.17
C GLU A 53 22.23 -6.78 12.71
N MET A 54 22.35 -7.02 11.39
CA MET A 54 23.42 -7.80 10.78
C MET A 54 24.50 -6.93 10.13
N MET A 55 24.37 -5.60 10.20
CA MET A 55 25.32 -4.68 9.58
C MET A 55 26.61 -4.56 10.38
N SER A 56 27.75 -4.73 9.69
CA SER A 56 29.03 -4.29 10.24
C SER A 56 29.05 -2.77 10.45
N PHE A 57 29.90 -2.28 11.35
CA PHE A 57 30.07 -0.84 11.55
C PHE A 57 30.41 -0.08 10.25
N ALA A 58 31.24 -0.68 9.39
CA ALA A 58 31.60 -0.10 8.09
C ALA A 58 30.38 -0.05 7.14
N THR A 59 29.54 -1.08 7.14
CA THR A 59 28.30 -1.12 6.35
C THR A 59 27.31 -0.08 6.86
N ARG A 60 27.11 0.02 8.17
CA ARG A 60 26.20 1.02 8.77
C ARG A 60 26.59 2.45 8.40
N ARG A 61 27.90 2.77 8.45
CA ARG A 61 28.42 4.08 8.05
C ARG A 61 28.29 4.36 6.55
N ALA A 62 28.35 3.33 5.71
CA ALA A 62 28.17 3.49 4.26
C ALA A 62 26.73 3.82 3.87
N TRP A 63 25.75 3.35 4.65
CA TRP A 63 24.32 3.60 4.45
C TRP A 63 23.78 4.77 5.28
N GLU A 64 24.63 5.40 6.10
CA GLU A 64 24.23 6.55 6.93
C GLU A 64 23.89 7.75 6.03
N GLY A 65 22.67 8.28 6.16
CA GLY A 65 22.15 9.34 5.29
C GLY A 65 21.68 8.86 3.92
N GLN A 66 21.78 7.56 3.62
CA GLN A 66 21.25 6.98 2.39
C GLN A 66 19.85 6.41 2.63
N CYS A 67 18.88 6.97 1.91
CA CYS A 67 17.50 6.47 1.91
C CYS A 67 16.84 6.53 3.29
N ASP A 68 17.11 7.62 3.99
CA ASP A 68 16.47 8.01 5.24
C ASP A 68 15.31 9.00 4.97
N GLY A 69 14.49 9.28 5.99
CA GLY A 69 13.45 10.31 5.91
C GLY A 69 12.34 9.97 4.92
N GLU A 70 12.08 10.83 3.93
CA GLU A 70 11.04 10.56 2.92
C GLU A 70 11.49 9.58 1.83
N ASP A 71 12.80 9.39 1.65
CA ASP A 71 13.34 8.59 0.55
C ASP A 71 13.28 7.08 0.82
N GLN A 72 12.97 6.69 2.05
CA GLN A 72 12.63 5.30 2.39
C GLN A 72 11.24 4.89 1.87
N TYR A 73 10.39 5.84 1.47
CA TYR A 73 9.03 5.57 1.00
C TYR A 73 8.93 5.56 -0.53
N GLN A 74 8.12 4.63 -1.03
CA GLN A 74 7.82 4.50 -2.44
C GLN A 74 6.90 5.64 -2.88
N LYS A 75 7.44 6.48 -3.75
CA LYS A 75 6.72 7.61 -4.37
C LYS A 75 6.02 7.12 -5.64
N PRO A 76 4.82 7.65 -5.98
CA PRO A 76 3.98 8.53 -5.16
C PRO A 76 3.38 7.81 -3.94
N ILE A 77 3.25 8.50 -2.80
CA ILE A 77 2.66 7.93 -1.58
C ILE A 77 1.16 7.70 -1.81
N ILE A 78 0.66 6.55 -1.36
CA ILE A 78 -0.77 6.24 -1.40
C ILE A 78 -1.43 7.00 -0.27
N SER A 79 -2.15 8.05 -0.64
CA SER A 79 -3.02 8.82 0.25
C SER A 79 -4.47 8.70 -0.24
N LYS A 80 -5.42 9.22 0.54
CA LYS A 80 -6.82 9.37 0.11
C LYS A 80 -6.94 9.90 -1.33
N ALA A 81 -6.23 10.98 -1.64
CA ALA A 81 -6.27 11.60 -2.97
C ALA A 81 -5.63 10.73 -4.07
N GLY A 82 -4.59 9.96 -3.75
CA GLY A 82 -3.98 9.01 -4.69
C GLY A 82 -4.89 7.82 -4.97
N ALA A 83 -5.46 7.23 -3.93
CA ALA A 83 -6.43 6.15 -4.00
C ALA A 83 -7.68 6.55 -4.78
N GLU A 84 -8.18 7.77 -4.57
CA GLU A 84 -9.34 8.30 -5.28
C GLU A 84 -9.07 8.46 -6.78
N LYS A 85 -7.89 8.94 -7.17
CA LYS A 85 -7.49 8.99 -8.59
C LYS A 85 -7.40 7.60 -9.22
N MET A 86 -6.81 6.64 -8.52
CA MET A 86 -6.72 5.26 -9.00
C MET A 86 -8.09 4.61 -9.13
N PHE A 87 -8.95 4.79 -8.13
CA PHE A 87 -10.32 4.28 -8.15
C PHE A 87 -11.16 4.93 -9.26
N GLY A 88 -11.06 6.24 -9.42
CA GLY A 88 -11.69 6.97 -10.53
C GLY A 88 -11.26 6.41 -11.89
N HIS A 89 -9.95 6.23 -12.09
CA HIS A 89 -9.41 5.66 -13.31
C HIS A 89 -9.91 4.24 -13.60
N MET A 90 -9.88 3.35 -12.60
CA MET A 90 -10.42 1.99 -12.73
C MET A 90 -11.90 1.99 -13.13
N ARG A 91 -12.68 2.95 -12.63
CA ARG A 91 -14.10 3.08 -12.99
C ARG A 91 -14.32 3.60 -14.40
N GLU A 92 -13.48 4.52 -14.88
CA GLU A 92 -13.55 5.03 -16.26
C GLU A 92 -13.29 3.92 -17.29
N VAL A 93 -12.36 3.00 -16.97
CA VAL A 93 -12.00 1.86 -17.83
C VAL A 93 -12.88 0.63 -17.59
N LYS A 94 -13.64 0.60 -16.48
CA LYS A 94 -14.46 -0.54 -16.09
C LYS A 94 -15.44 -0.93 -17.19
N SER A 95 -15.40 -2.20 -17.57
CA SER A 95 -16.42 -2.80 -18.44
C SER A 95 -17.19 -3.89 -17.69
N GLY A 96 -18.48 -4.06 -18.03
CA GLY A 96 -19.36 -5.04 -17.40
C GLY A 96 -19.99 -4.53 -16.10
N VAL A 97 -19.94 -5.35 -15.04
CA VAL A 97 -20.48 -5.02 -13.71
C VAL A 97 -19.70 -3.86 -13.11
N GLU A 98 -20.40 -2.97 -12.40
CA GLU A 98 -19.76 -1.81 -11.77
C GLU A 98 -18.83 -2.22 -10.62
N LEU A 99 -17.67 -1.57 -10.56
CA LEU A 99 -16.71 -1.74 -9.47
C LEU A 99 -17.20 -0.97 -8.24
N ARG A 100 -17.66 -1.71 -7.23
CA ARG A 100 -18.30 -1.15 -6.03
C ARG A 100 -17.31 -0.73 -4.97
N ASN A 101 -16.38 -1.61 -4.63
CA ASN A 101 -15.43 -1.40 -3.54
C ASN A 101 -14.01 -1.75 -3.98
N VAL A 102 -13.06 -0.87 -3.71
CA VAL A 102 -11.63 -1.16 -3.87
C VAL A 102 -10.91 -0.77 -2.59
N THR A 103 -10.18 -1.71 -2.03
CA THR A 103 -9.35 -1.47 -0.84
C THR A 103 -7.89 -1.47 -1.24
N PHE A 104 -7.20 -0.38 -0.92
CA PHE A 104 -5.77 -0.26 -1.12
C PHE A 104 -5.05 -0.49 0.21
N TYR A 105 -4.26 -1.54 0.25
CA TYR A 105 -3.44 -1.93 1.40
C TYR A 105 -1.99 -1.58 1.13
N VAL A 106 -1.36 -0.87 2.07
CA VAL A 106 -0.01 -0.35 1.90
C VAL A 106 0.80 -0.64 3.15
N GLY A 107 2.07 -1.01 2.98
CA GLY A 107 2.99 -1.23 4.09
C GLY A 107 2.97 -2.65 4.64
N ASP A 108 3.35 -2.82 5.90
CA ASP A 108 3.54 -4.12 6.52
C ASP A 108 2.23 -4.66 7.11
N TRP A 109 1.70 -5.68 6.46
CA TRP A 109 0.51 -6.41 6.93
C TRP A 109 0.87 -7.74 7.61
N THR A 110 2.16 -8.02 7.77
CA THR A 110 2.60 -9.16 8.56
C THR A 110 2.38 -8.90 10.05
N ARG A 111 2.39 -9.98 10.83
CA ARG A 111 2.26 -9.89 12.28
C ARG A 111 3.61 -9.39 12.84
N PRO A 112 3.63 -8.31 13.65
CA PRO A 112 4.84 -7.90 14.35
C PRO A 112 5.40 -9.05 15.18
N TRP A 113 6.72 -9.20 15.17
CA TRP A 113 7.38 -10.25 15.95
C TRP A 113 7.32 -9.91 17.45
N ASP A 114 6.80 -10.81 18.28
CA ASP A 114 6.62 -10.62 19.73
C ASP A 114 7.59 -11.46 20.57
N GLY A 115 8.69 -11.93 19.97
CA GLY A 115 9.68 -12.77 20.66
C GLY A 115 10.64 -11.98 21.56
N PRO A 116 11.35 -12.65 22.48
CA PRO A 116 12.25 -12.02 23.48
C PRO A 116 13.49 -11.33 22.91
N LEU A 117 13.71 -11.40 21.60
CA LEU A 117 14.76 -10.69 20.85
C LEU A 117 14.11 -9.86 19.73
N TYR A 118 13.06 -9.11 20.08
CA TYR A 118 12.41 -8.22 19.15
C TYR A 118 13.17 -6.90 19.02
N PHE A 119 13.59 -6.62 17.81
CA PHE A 119 14.10 -5.32 17.41
C PHE A 119 13.21 -4.83 16.27
N PRO A 120 12.32 -3.86 16.53
CA PRO A 120 11.44 -3.35 15.49
C PRO A 120 12.30 -2.80 14.35
N ASP A 121 12.10 -3.34 13.16
CA ASP A 121 12.61 -2.70 11.95
C ASP A 121 11.87 -1.36 11.78
N TRP A 122 12.48 -0.39 11.13
CA TRP A 122 11.88 0.94 10.91
C TRP A 122 10.53 0.88 10.18
N PHE A 123 10.25 -0.25 9.53
CA PHE A 123 9.07 -0.55 8.74
C PHE A 123 8.02 -1.42 9.49
N ASP A 124 8.38 -2.06 10.61
CA ASP A 124 7.46 -2.98 11.29
C ASP A 124 6.21 -2.24 11.79
N GLY A 125 5.04 -2.84 11.55
CA GLY A 125 3.73 -2.29 11.89
C GLY A 125 3.26 -1.10 11.04
N LYS A 126 4.13 -0.49 10.22
CA LYS A 126 3.77 0.68 9.41
C LYS A 126 2.90 0.30 8.23
N ARG A 127 1.63 0.68 8.28
CA ARG A 127 0.65 0.36 7.24
C ARG A 127 -0.43 1.41 7.09
N GLU A 128 -0.94 1.51 5.87
CA GLU A 128 -2.09 2.35 5.55
C GLU A 128 -3.15 1.54 4.80
N GLN A 129 -4.41 1.73 5.17
CA GLN A 129 -5.55 1.14 4.47
C GLN A 129 -6.48 2.25 3.99
N VAL A 130 -6.74 2.26 2.69
CA VAL A 130 -7.67 3.20 2.06
C VAL A 130 -8.77 2.44 1.34
N THR A 131 -10.00 2.58 1.81
CA THR A 131 -11.17 1.92 1.23
C THR A 131 -11.95 2.93 0.38
N CYS A 132 -12.11 2.63 -0.91
CA CYS A 132 -12.91 3.40 -1.84
C CYS A 132 -14.21 2.66 -2.17
N SER A 133 -15.36 3.31 -1.99
CA SER A 133 -16.67 2.69 -2.19
C SER A 133 -17.66 3.63 -2.87
N LEU A 134 -18.54 3.07 -3.69
CA LEU A 134 -19.70 3.78 -4.24
C LEU A 134 -20.78 4.08 -3.21
N ASP A 135 -20.96 3.16 -2.27
CA ASP A 135 -22.01 3.26 -1.26
C ASP A 135 -21.64 4.28 -0.17
N ASN A 136 -20.33 4.55 -0.01
CA ASN A 136 -19.79 5.55 0.92
C ASN A 136 -19.45 6.88 0.23
N LYS A 137 -20.33 7.40 -0.63
CA LYS A 137 -20.19 8.77 -1.13
C LYS A 137 -20.48 9.76 0.02
N ILE A 138 -19.48 9.98 0.86
CA ILE A 138 -19.45 11.04 1.86
C ILE A 138 -19.21 12.36 1.09
N ASP A 139 -19.64 13.51 1.62
CA ASP A 139 -19.50 14.83 0.98
C ASP A 139 -18.05 15.18 0.54
N GLU A 140 -17.05 14.41 1.00
CA GLU A 140 -15.61 14.59 0.74
C GLU A 140 -14.95 13.56 -0.21
N GLY A 141 -15.72 12.79 -0.98
CA GLY A 141 -15.20 11.87 -2.00
C GLY A 141 -15.61 10.41 -1.82
N TRP A 142 -15.01 9.51 -2.60
CA TRP A 142 -15.34 8.07 -2.57
C TRP A 142 -14.48 7.23 -1.63
N CYS A 143 -13.39 7.79 -1.11
CA CYS A 143 -12.37 7.04 -0.37
C CYS A 143 -12.23 7.51 1.08
N VAL A 144 -12.06 6.55 1.99
CA VAL A 144 -11.84 6.77 3.42
C VAL A 144 -10.55 6.07 3.83
N VAL A 145 -9.73 6.76 4.62
CA VAL A 145 -8.54 6.15 5.25
C VAL A 145 -9.01 5.50 6.55
N GLU A 146 -8.95 4.17 6.62
CA GLU A 146 -9.42 3.41 7.79
C GLU A 146 -8.33 3.23 8.85
N LYS A 147 -7.08 3.11 8.41
CA LYS A 147 -5.91 2.95 9.28
C LYS A 147 -4.80 3.84 8.74
N PRO A 148 -4.58 5.04 9.30
CA PRO A 148 -3.47 5.86 8.88
C PRO A 148 -2.15 5.32 9.45
N TRP A 149 -1.10 5.42 8.64
CA TRP A 149 0.25 5.02 9.02
C TRP A 149 0.87 5.86 10.15
N TRP A 150 0.41 7.10 10.39
CA TRP A 150 0.87 7.95 11.49
C TRP A 150 0.22 7.64 12.84
N ASP A 151 -0.86 6.85 12.87
CA ASP A 151 -1.54 6.44 14.12
C ASP A 151 -0.65 5.52 14.98
N TRP A 152 0.40 4.94 14.40
CA TRP A 152 1.32 4.02 15.06
C TRP A 152 2.46 4.71 15.82
N ASP A 153 2.69 6.00 15.61
CA ASP A 153 3.71 6.74 16.36
C ASP A 153 3.23 7.10 17.78
N ASP A 154 1.91 7.20 18.01
CA ASP A 154 1.32 7.57 19.31
C ASP A 154 1.18 6.38 20.29
N ASP A 155 1.17 5.13 19.79
CA ASP A 155 1.00 3.91 20.62
C ASP A 155 2.33 3.38 21.23
N MET A 156 3.46 4.08 21.02
CA MET A 156 4.78 3.69 21.55
C MET A 156 5.21 4.46 22.82
N ASP A 157 4.36 5.35 23.35
CA ASP A 157 4.67 6.25 24.48
C ASP A 157 4.13 5.80 25.87
N ASP A 158 3.62 4.56 26.03
CA ASP A 158 3.14 4.01 27.32
C ASP A 158 4.07 2.96 27.96
#